data_AF-A0AAV8VQ92-F1
#
_entry.id   AF-A0AAV8VQ92-F1
#
_cell.length_a   1.000
_cell.length_b   1.000
_cell.length_c   1.000
_cell.angle_alpha   90.00
_cell.angle_beta   90.00
_cell.angle_gamma   90.00
#
_symmetry.space_group_name_H-M   'P 1'
#
loop_
_entity.id
_entity.type
_entity.pdbx_description
1 polymer ?
#
loop_
_entity_poly.entity_id
_entity_poly.type
_entity_poly.pdbx_seq_one_letter_code
_entity_poly.pdbx_strand_id
1 'polypeptide(L)'
;MPCEMITLQLGQCGNQKNVFLSKNGGGAGNNWASGFSQGEKLNEEIFDIIDREAEGSDSLEGFVLCHSIAGGTGSGMGSNILEKLSDRFPKKLVQTYSVFPNLDEISDVVGEVDPTQVHKSLQRIRERKLAQFIPWGPASIQVALSRKSPYIQTAHRVSGLMLANHTNISSLFDRALNQYDKLRKREAFLDQFRKEDMFKENLDELDSSREVVQDLVDEYIAATQENYCTWEQA
;
A
#
# COMPACT_ATOMS: atom_id res chain seq x y z
N MET A 1 15.47 21.40 -4.39
CA MET A 1 15.66 20.72 -3.11
C MET A 1 15.49 19.24 -3.37
N PRO A 2 16.51 18.40 -3.15
CA PRO A 2 16.34 16.98 -3.33
C PRO A 2 15.62 16.41 -2.11
N CYS A 3 14.40 15.91 -2.27
CA CYS A 3 13.77 15.03 -1.30
C CYS A 3 14.62 13.75 -1.26
N GLU A 4 15.26 13.47 -0.14
CA GLU A 4 15.97 12.21 0.06
C GLU A 4 14.95 11.10 0.26
N MET A 5 14.59 10.42 -0.83
CA MET A 5 13.91 9.12 -0.74
C MET A 5 14.93 8.10 -0.20
N ILE A 6 14.74 7.67 1.04
CA ILE A 6 15.49 6.56 1.64
C ILE A 6 15.09 5.29 0.89
N THR A 7 15.87 4.93 -0.12
CA THR A 7 15.72 3.68 -0.88
C THR A 7 16.68 2.65 -0.30
N LEU A 8 16.15 1.52 0.17
CA LEU A 8 16.93 0.35 0.61
C LEU A 8 17.69 -0.24 -0.58
N GLN A 9 18.99 0.06 -0.70
CA GLN A 9 19.90 -0.60 -1.64
C GLN A 9 20.75 -1.67 -0.93
N LEU A 10 20.57 -2.91 -1.37
CA LEU A 10 21.32 -4.09 -0.95
C LEU A 10 22.82 -3.95 -1.28
N GLY A 11 23.67 -4.05 -0.26
CA GLY A 11 25.06 -4.52 -0.41
C GLY A 11 26.13 -3.66 0.25
N GLN A 12 26.28 -2.39 -0.15
CA GLN A 12 27.41 -1.54 0.29
C GLN A 12 27.09 -0.05 0.51
N CYS A 13 25.90 0.43 0.14
CA CYS A 13 25.55 1.86 0.25
C CYS A 13 24.59 2.17 1.43
N GLY A 14 24.00 1.16 2.06
CA GLY A 14 23.10 1.34 3.20
C GLY A 14 23.86 1.57 4.50
N ASN A 15 23.41 2.53 5.30
CA ASN A 15 23.89 2.70 6.67
C ASN A 15 23.58 1.43 7.47
N GLN A 16 24.60 0.69 7.90
CA GLN A 16 24.41 -0.56 8.64
C GLN A 16 23.65 -0.37 9.95
N LYS A 17 23.65 0.85 10.52
CA LYS A 17 22.86 1.20 11.71
C LYS A 17 21.35 1.29 11.44
N ASN A 18 20.94 1.33 10.17
CA ASN A 18 19.55 1.37 9.74
C ASN A 18 19.03 -0.03 9.38
N VAL A 19 19.88 -1.05 9.46
CA VAL A 19 19.50 -2.44 9.25
C VAL A 19 19.23 -3.06 10.60
N PHE A 20 17.96 -3.43 10.82
CA PHE A 20 17.55 -4.17 12.00
C PHE A 20 17.36 -5.65 11.64
N LEU A 21 17.99 -6.53 12.42
CA LEU A 21 17.81 -7.98 12.35
C LEU A 21 17.54 -8.48 13.77
N SER A 22 16.42 -9.17 13.96
CA SER A 22 16.06 -9.74 15.26
C SER A 22 17.12 -10.75 15.70
N LYS A 23 17.64 -10.56 16.92
CA LYS A 23 18.69 -11.41 17.52
C LYS A 23 18.26 -12.87 17.68
N ASN A 24 16.94 -13.11 17.78
CA ASN A 24 16.38 -14.43 18.00
C ASN A 24 16.19 -15.24 16.70
N GLY A 25 16.57 -14.69 15.53
CA GLY A 25 16.69 -15.46 14.28
C GLY A 25 15.40 -16.16 13.82
N GLY A 26 14.23 -15.60 14.13
CA GLY A 26 12.92 -16.17 13.81
C GLY A 26 12.16 -15.32 12.82
N GLY A 27 11.61 -15.93 11.77
CA GLY A 27 10.61 -15.30 10.91
C GLY A 27 9.21 -15.43 11.52
N ALA A 28 8.27 -14.58 11.12
CA ALA A 28 6.87 -14.67 11.53
C ALA A 28 6.12 -15.90 10.99
N GLY A 29 6.79 -16.78 10.22
CA GLY A 29 6.23 -18.08 9.81
C GLY A 29 4.96 -17.99 8.96
N ASN A 30 4.81 -16.92 8.16
CA ASN A 30 3.58 -16.60 7.41
C ASN A 30 2.32 -16.45 8.27
N ASN A 31 2.49 -16.12 9.56
CA ASN A 31 1.40 -15.79 10.46
C ASN A 31 1.42 -14.29 10.79
N TRP A 32 0.33 -13.61 10.45
CA TRP A 32 0.15 -12.18 10.72
C TRP A 32 0.21 -11.88 12.22
N ALA A 33 -0.49 -12.67 13.04
CA ALA A 33 -0.56 -12.46 14.49
C ALA A 33 0.83 -12.56 15.13
N SER A 34 1.63 -13.53 14.69
CA SER A 34 2.99 -13.70 15.18
C SER A 34 3.89 -12.53 14.76
N GLY A 35 3.70 -12.00 13.55
CA GLY A 35 4.40 -10.81 13.07
C GLY A 35 4.03 -9.56 13.88
N PHE A 36 2.75 -9.39 14.19
CA PHE A 36 2.26 -8.26 15.00
C PHE A 36 2.80 -8.31 16.44
N SER A 37 2.68 -9.46 17.12
CA SER A 37 3.24 -9.67 18.47
C SER A 37 4.75 -9.44 18.52
N GLN A 38 5.48 -9.80 17.46
CA GLN A 38 6.91 -9.52 17.36
C GLN A 38 7.20 -8.04 17.14
N GLY A 39 6.36 -7.35 16.36
CA GLY A 39 6.42 -5.90 16.18
C GLY A 39 6.32 -5.15 17.50
N GLU A 40 5.36 -5.52 18.36
CA GLU A 40 5.20 -4.91 19.69
C GLU A 40 6.43 -5.09 20.59
N LYS A 41 7.03 -6.30 20.59
CA LYS A 41 8.21 -6.61 21.41
C LYS A 41 9.46 -5.87 20.96
N LEU A 42 9.59 -5.65 19.64
CA LEU A 42 10.76 -5.01 19.04
C LEU A 42 10.52 -3.51 18.77
N ASN A 43 9.37 -2.99 19.20
CA ASN A 43 8.90 -1.65 18.89
C ASN A 43 9.93 -0.59 19.30
N GLU A 44 10.46 -0.66 20.52
CA GLU A 44 11.47 0.27 21.02
C GLU A 44 12.72 0.29 20.13
N GLU A 45 13.31 -0.87 19.83
CA GLU A 45 14.54 -0.97 19.01
C GLU A 45 14.33 -0.42 17.59
N ILE A 46 13.15 -0.62 17.00
CA ILE A 46 12.82 -0.14 15.65
C ILE A 46 12.60 1.37 15.65
N PHE A 47 11.84 1.85 16.63
CA PHE A 47 11.49 3.27 16.72
C PHE A 47 12.66 4.14 17.16
N ASP A 48 13.64 3.61 17.89
CA ASP A 48 14.92 4.27 18.15
C ASP A 48 15.68 4.56 16.83
N ILE A 49 15.63 3.64 15.87
CA ILE A 49 16.22 3.84 14.55
C ILE A 49 15.42 4.89 13.78
N ILE A 50 14.09 4.77 13.74
CA ILE A 50 13.22 5.69 13.01
C ILE A 50 13.37 7.11 13.54
N ASP A 51 13.38 7.30 14.86
CA ASP A 51 13.55 8.61 15.48
C ASP A 51 14.90 9.22 15.17
N ARG A 52 15.98 8.44 15.29
CA ARG A 52 17.31 8.93 14.98
C ARG A 52 17.39 9.47 13.56
N GLU A 53 16.80 8.78 12.59
CA GLU A 53 16.79 9.23 11.19
C GLU A 53 15.82 10.40 10.98
N ALA A 54 14.69 10.43 11.68
CA ALA A 54 13.73 11.53 11.64
C ALA A 54 14.30 12.83 12.24
N GLU A 55 14.98 12.75 13.39
CA GLU A 55 15.66 13.87 14.06
C GLU A 55 16.90 14.32 13.28
N GLY A 56 17.57 13.40 12.59
CA GLY A 56 18.67 13.70 11.68
C GLY A 56 18.23 14.41 10.40
N SER A 57 16.93 14.51 10.13
CA SER A 57 16.37 15.13 8.93
C SER A 57 15.93 16.58 9.19
N ASP A 58 16.49 17.54 8.46
CA ASP A 58 16.13 18.97 8.58
C ASP A 58 14.64 19.24 8.24
N SER A 59 14.08 18.48 7.29
CA SER A 59 12.68 18.60 6.89
C SER A 59 12.11 17.24 6.48
N LEU A 60 11.64 16.48 7.46
CA LEU A 60 10.99 15.20 7.21
C LEU A 60 9.62 15.40 6.52
N GLU A 61 9.49 14.91 5.29
CA GLU A 61 8.24 14.96 4.52
C GLU A 61 7.26 13.83 4.91
N GLY A 62 7.79 12.62 5.07
CA GLY A 62 6.97 11.44 5.34
C GLY A 62 7.76 10.15 5.36
N PHE A 63 7.03 9.05 5.51
CA PHE A 63 7.53 7.68 5.53
C PHE A 63 6.99 6.89 4.36
N VAL A 64 7.85 6.06 3.76
CA VAL A 64 7.46 5.10 2.74
C VAL A 64 7.66 3.70 3.29
N LEU A 65 6.58 2.93 3.42
CA LEU A 65 6.63 1.53 3.84
C LEU A 65 6.48 0.59 2.65
N CYS A 66 7.52 -0.16 2.34
CA CYS A 66 7.48 -1.23 1.33
C CYS A 66 7.27 -2.56 2.05
N HIS A 67 6.12 -3.20 1.84
CA HIS A 67 5.78 -4.43 2.55
C HIS A 67 4.91 -5.38 1.71
N SER A 68 4.87 -6.65 2.09
CA SER A 68 3.97 -7.64 1.50
C SER A 68 2.78 -7.86 2.43
N ILE A 69 1.57 -7.86 1.86
CA ILE A 69 0.34 -8.08 2.63
C ILE A 69 0.07 -9.56 2.93
N ALA A 70 0.68 -10.47 2.15
CA ALA A 70 0.44 -11.92 2.25
C ALA A 70 1.49 -12.66 3.10
N GLY A 71 2.55 -11.97 3.54
CA GLY A 71 3.56 -12.56 4.43
C GLY A 71 3.11 -12.59 5.89
N GLY A 72 4.01 -12.94 6.81
CA GLY A 72 3.79 -12.77 8.27
C GLY A 72 4.43 -11.49 8.81
N THR A 73 5.70 -11.24 8.45
CA THR A 73 6.44 -10.06 8.93
C THR A 73 5.95 -8.79 8.24
N GLY A 74 5.93 -8.76 6.91
CA GLY A 74 5.50 -7.56 6.17
C GLY A 74 4.05 -7.14 6.46
N SER A 75 3.18 -8.10 6.74
CA SER A 75 1.78 -7.82 7.06
C SER A 75 1.61 -7.48 8.54
N GLY A 76 1.96 -8.39 9.46
CA GLY A 76 1.75 -8.25 10.90
C GLY A 76 2.60 -7.17 11.54
N MET A 77 3.91 -7.23 11.36
CA MET A 77 4.82 -6.20 11.87
C MET A 77 4.60 -4.86 11.14
N GLY A 78 4.26 -4.92 9.85
CA GLY A 78 3.90 -3.73 9.06
C GLY A 78 2.67 -3.02 9.62
N SER A 79 1.61 -3.74 9.96
CA SER A 79 0.41 -3.18 10.61
C SER A 79 0.75 -2.47 11.91
N ASN A 80 1.53 -3.12 12.80
CA ASN A 80 1.95 -2.51 14.06
C ASN A 80 2.77 -1.21 13.85
N ILE A 81 3.73 -1.23 12.91
CA ILE A 81 4.53 -0.05 12.58
C ILE A 81 3.66 1.08 12.02
N LEU A 82 2.68 0.78 11.16
CA LEU A 82 1.79 1.78 10.59
C LEU A 82 0.95 2.49 11.67
N GLU A 83 0.39 1.73 12.62
CA GLU A 83 -0.34 2.29 13.76
C GLU A 83 0.55 3.23 14.57
N LYS A 84 1.73 2.75 14.97
CA LYS A 84 2.66 3.54 15.79
C LYS A 84 3.22 4.75 15.05
N LEU A 85 3.46 4.67 13.75
CA LEU A 85 3.88 5.82 12.94
C LEU A 85 2.79 6.89 12.87
N SER A 86 1.52 6.49 12.71
CA SER A 86 0.38 7.41 12.71
C SER A 86 0.25 8.14 14.04
N ASP A 87 0.39 7.42 15.17
CA ASP A 87 0.32 8.01 16.51
C ASP A 87 1.47 8.97 16.79
N ARG A 88 2.69 8.59 16.39
CA ARG A 88 3.92 9.31 16.74
C ARG A 88 4.21 10.49 15.81
N PHE A 89 3.83 10.38 14.53
CA PHE A 89 4.04 11.40 13.51
C PHE A 89 2.74 11.77 12.78
N PRO A 90 1.70 12.26 13.48
CA PRO A 90 0.35 12.45 12.92
C PRO A 90 0.25 13.50 11.81
N LYS A 91 1.27 14.34 11.65
CA LYS A 91 1.34 15.39 10.60
C LYS A 91 2.17 14.98 9.39
N LYS A 92 2.79 13.79 9.41
CA LYS A 92 3.68 13.32 8.35
C LYS A 92 2.92 12.42 7.40
N LEU A 93 3.29 12.47 6.12
CA LEU A 93 2.69 11.59 5.11
C LEU A 93 3.19 10.17 5.33
N VAL A 94 2.28 9.18 5.25
CA VAL A 94 2.64 7.76 5.24
C VAL A 94 2.16 7.19 3.92
N GLN A 95 3.09 6.70 3.09
CA GLN A 95 2.79 6.05 1.83
C GLN A 95 3.23 4.60 1.89
N THR A 96 2.38 3.68 1.45
CA THR A 96 2.71 2.26 1.39
C THR A 96 2.87 1.79 -0.05
N TYR A 97 3.87 0.95 -0.30
CA TYR A 97 3.97 0.12 -1.50
C TYR A 97 3.71 -1.32 -1.08
N SER A 98 2.43 -1.70 -1.16
CA SER A 98 1.93 -2.99 -0.70
C SER A 98 1.86 -3.97 -1.86
N VAL A 99 2.61 -5.06 -1.78
CA VAL A 99 2.59 -6.11 -2.81
C VAL A 99 1.44 -7.07 -2.52
N PHE A 100 0.45 -7.08 -3.42
CA PHE A 100 -0.65 -8.04 -3.38
C PHE A 100 -0.18 -9.42 -3.88
N PRO A 101 -0.67 -10.53 -3.28
CA PRO A 101 -0.37 -11.86 -3.78
C PRO A 101 -0.91 -12.00 -5.22
N ASN A 102 -0.06 -12.54 -6.09
CA ASN A 102 -0.33 -12.62 -7.53
C ASN A 102 -1.60 -13.43 -7.78
N LEU A 103 -2.60 -12.83 -8.43
CA LEU A 103 -3.88 -13.47 -8.75
C LEU A 103 -4.18 -13.55 -10.25
N ASP A 104 -3.27 -13.08 -11.10
CA ASP A 104 -2.99 -13.46 -12.50
C ASP A 104 -1.98 -12.44 -13.09
N GLU A 105 -1.25 -12.86 -14.14
CA GLU A 105 -0.07 -12.20 -14.71
C GLU A 105 -0.22 -10.70 -15.03
N ILE A 106 0.78 -9.90 -14.63
CA ILE A 106 0.88 -8.48 -14.97
C ILE A 106 1.29 -8.36 -16.44
N SER A 107 0.49 -7.63 -17.23
CA SER A 107 0.84 -7.26 -18.60
C SER A 107 1.47 -5.87 -18.63
N ASP A 108 2.74 -5.81 -19.01
CA ASP A 108 3.41 -4.56 -19.37
C ASP A 108 2.87 -4.07 -20.71
N VAL A 109 2.22 -2.90 -20.74
CA VAL A 109 1.86 -2.22 -21.99
C VAL A 109 2.79 -1.01 -22.15
N VAL A 110 3.80 -1.17 -23.01
CA VAL A 110 4.72 -0.09 -23.40
C VAL A 110 4.38 0.34 -24.83
N GLY A 111 4.00 1.61 -25.00
CA GLY A 111 3.75 2.24 -26.30
C GLY A 111 4.65 3.44 -26.51
N GLU A 112 5.10 3.65 -27.76
CA GLU A 112 5.86 4.83 -28.16
C GLU A 112 4.93 6.05 -28.29
N VAL A 113 5.20 7.12 -27.54
CA VAL A 113 4.43 8.38 -27.65
C VAL A 113 5.38 9.57 -27.59
N ASP A 114 5.20 10.53 -28.50
CA ASP A 114 5.89 11.82 -28.45
C ASP A 114 5.32 12.68 -27.30
N PRO A 115 6.15 13.29 -26.43
CA PRO A 115 5.68 14.12 -25.31
C PRO A 115 4.77 15.29 -25.72
N THR A 116 4.92 15.83 -26.94
CA THR A 116 4.03 16.88 -27.47
C THR A 116 2.66 16.36 -27.86
N GLN A 117 2.53 15.05 -28.09
CA GLN A 117 1.27 14.37 -28.39
C GLN A 117 0.55 13.87 -27.13
N VAL A 118 1.22 13.79 -25.98
CA VAL A 118 0.60 13.28 -24.73
C VAL A 118 -0.62 14.12 -24.34
N HIS A 119 -0.52 15.45 -24.40
CA HIS A 119 -1.65 16.34 -24.08
C HIS A 119 -2.82 16.14 -25.06
N LYS A 120 -2.54 16.03 -26.36
CA LYS A 120 -3.57 15.79 -27.39
C LYS A 120 -4.19 14.39 -27.26
N SER A 121 -3.39 13.39 -26.94
CA SER A 121 -3.87 12.02 -26.70
C SER A 121 -4.77 11.94 -25.47
N LEU A 122 -4.44 12.67 -24.41
CA LEU A 122 -5.28 12.74 -23.20
C LEU A 122 -6.58 13.53 -23.43
N GLN A 123 -6.52 14.62 -24.19
CA GLN A 123 -7.73 15.31 -24.66
C GLN A 123 -8.61 14.37 -25.50
N ARG A 124 -8.01 13.59 -26.42
CA ARG A 124 -8.75 12.58 -27.18
C ARG A 124 -9.35 11.48 -26.29
N ILE A 125 -8.65 11.02 -25.26
CA ILE A 125 -9.19 10.02 -24.31
C ILE A 125 -10.44 10.57 -23.60
N ARG A 126 -10.40 11.85 -23.21
CA ARG A 126 -11.54 12.54 -22.59
C ARG A 126 -12.70 12.74 -23.58
N GLU A 127 -12.42 13.30 -24.77
CA GLU A 127 -13.44 13.63 -25.78
C GLU A 127 -14.09 12.38 -26.38
N ARG A 128 -13.32 11.32 -26.60
CA ARG A 128 -13.81 10.04 -27.12
C ARG A 128 -14.48 9.17 -26.04
N LYS A 129 -14.54 9.64 -24.79
CA LYS A 129 -15.08 8.90 -23.64
C LYS A 129 -14.50 7.48 -23.54
N LEU A 130 -13.21 7.32 -23.86
CA LEU A 130 -12.53 6.02 -23.80
C LEU A 130 -12.30 5.55 -22.37
N ALA A 131 -12.34 6.50 -21.41
CA ALA A 131 -12.37 6.23 -19.99
C ALA A 131 -13.69 6.75 -19.41
N GLN A 132 -14.38 5.90 -18.66
CA GLN A 132 -15.55 6.27 -17.89
C GLN A 132 -15.09 6.86 -16.56
N PHE A 133 -15.45 8.12 -16.30
CA PHE A 133 -15.14 8.81 -15.06
C PHE A 133 -16.36 8.86 -14.14
N ILE A 134 -16.12 9.24 -12.89
CA ILE A 134 -17.16 9.48 -11.89
C ILE A 134 -18.21 10.48 -12.38
N PRO A 135 -19.51 10.26 -12.08
CA PRO A 135 -20.59 11.10 -12.57
C PRO A 135 -20.82 12.37 -11.73
N TRP A 136 -20.42 12.35 -10.46
CA TRP A 136 -20.67 13.41 -9.47
C TRP A 136 -19.62 14.53 -9.48
N GLY A 137 -18.59 14.44 -10.34
CA GLY A 137 -17.52 15.42 -10.40
C GLY A 137 -16.81 15.48 -11.76
N PRO A 138 -16.02 16.54 -12.03
CA PRO A 138 -15.25 16.64 -13.26
C PRO A 138 -14.11 15.61 -13.28
N ALA A 139 -13.88 15.00 -14.45
CA ALA A 139 -12.74 14.11 -14.66
C ALA A 139 -11.41 14.83 -14.41
N SER A 140 -10.63 14.36 -13.43
CA SER A 140 -9.30 14.87 -13.09
C SER A 140 -8.22 14.04 -13.77
N ILE A 141 -7.51 14.63 -14.73
CA ILE A 141 -6.36 14.02 -15.41
C ILE A 141 -5.18 14.97 -15.22
N GLN A 142 -4.15 14.53 -14.51
CA GLN A 142 -2.92 15.29 -14.29
C GLN A 142 -1.76 14.64 -15.05
N VAL A 143 -0.88 15.48 -15.60
CA VAL A 143 0.27 15.03 -16.40
C VAL A 143 1.50 15.75 -15.90
N ALA A 144 2.49 14.97 -15.49
CA ALA A 144 3.82 15.48 -15.17
C ALA A 144 4.80 15.00 -16.25
N LEU A 145 5.44 15.94 -16.93
CA LEU A 145 6.52 15.65 -17.87
C LEU A 145 7.85 15.77 -17.13
N SER A 146 8.58 14.66 -17.04
CA SER A 146 9.93 14.64 -16.47
C SER A 146 10.97 14.37 -17.53
N ARG A 147 12.16 14.96 -17.36
CA ARG A 147 13.32 14.64 -18.19
C ARG A 147 13.95 13.37 -17.66
N LYS A 148 14.24 12.44 -18.57
CA LYS A 148 14.97 11.22 -18.25
C LYS A 148 16.37 11.54 -17.74
N SER A 149 16.87 10.72 -16.82
CA SER A 149 18.27 10.79 -16.37
C SER A 149 19.22 10.60 -17.57
N PRO A 150 20.22 11.48 -17.74
CA PRO A 150 21.17 11.39 -18.86
C PRO A 150 22.12 10.18 -18.75
N TYR A 151 22.17 9.53 -17.59
CA TYR A 151 23.11 8.44 -17.30
C TYR A 151 22.54 7.04 -17.59
N ILE A 152 21.24 6.93 -17.88
CA ILE A 152 20.58 5.64 -18.12
C ILE A 152 20.35 5.48 -19.63
N GLN A 153 21.13 4.62 -20.28
CA GLN A 153 20.87 4.22 -21.65
C GLN A 153 19.67 3.27 -21.68
N THR A 154 18.65 3.62 -22.45
CA THR A 154 17.48 2.78 -22.65
C THR A 154 17.19 2.61 -24.12
N ALA A 155 16.73 1.42 -24.50
CA ALA A 155 16.31 1.12 -25.86
C ALA A 155 15.17 2.06 -26.35
N HIS A 156 14.30 2.51 -25.45
CA HIS A 156 13.16 3.35 -25.78
C HIS A 156 13.35 4.81 -25.40
N ARG A 157 12.93 5.69 -26.32
CA ARG A 157 13.08 7.15 -26.22
C ARG A 157 12.12 7.79 -25.21
N VAL A 158 10.96 7.17 -24.94
CA VAL A 158 9.92 7.69 -24.04
C VAL A 158 9.39 6.56 -23.16
N SER A 159 9.09 6.88 -21.91
CA SER A 159 8.44 6.02 -20.93
C SER A 159 7.27 6.76 -20.30
N GLY A 160 6.14 6.07 -20.11
CA GLY A 160 4.97 6.60 -19.41
C GLY A 160 4.68 5.76 -18.16
N LEU A 161 4.34 6.42 -17.05
CA LEU A 161 3.81 5.79 -15.85
C LEU A 161 2.41 6.37 -15.63
N MET A 162 1.41 5.49 -15.48
CA MET A 162 0.06 5.89 -15.14
C MET A 162 -0.22 5.50 -13.68
N LEU A 163 -0.47 6.50 -12.85
CA LEU A 163 -1.06 6.31 -11.53
C LEU A 163 -2.55 6.61 -11.64
N ALA A 164 -3.37 5.57 -11.53
CA ALA A 164 -4.82 5.68 -11.69
C ALA A 164 -5.52 5.21 -10.42
N ASN A 165 -6.36 6.07 -9.84
CA ASN A 165 -7.34 5.65 -8.85
C ASN A 165 -8.59 5.18 -9.60
N HIS A 166 -8.88 3.88 -9.54
CA HIS A 166 -9.98 3.26 -10.27
C HIS A 166 -10.81 2.38 -9.33
N THR A 167 -12.14 2.56 -9.36
CA THR A 167 -13.07 1.88 -8.45
C THR A 167 -13.06 0.36 -8.58
N ASN A 168 -12.62 -0.18 -9.73
CA ASN A 168 -12.47 -1.63 -9.92
C ASN A 168 -11.44 -2.29 -8.99
N ILE A 169 -10.66 -1.53 -8.23
CA ILE A 169 -9.85 -2.08 -7.14
C ILE A 169 -10.72 -2.82 -6.10
N SER A 170 -11.98 -2.43 -5.94
CA SER A 170 -12.95 -3.11 -5.07
C SER A 170 -13.12 -4.58 -5.40
N SER A 171 -12.96 -4.97 -6.68
CA SER A 171 -13.01 -6.39 -7.09
C SER A 171 -11.89 -7.23 -6.46
N LEU A 172 -10.72 -6.64 -6.19
CA LEU A 172 -9.64 -7.34 -5.47
C LEU A 172 -10.00 -7.54 -3.99
N PHE A 173 -10.58 -6.52 -3.35
CA PHE A 173 -11.03 -6.60 -1.97
C PHE A 173 -12.20 -7.58 -1.81
N ASP A 174 -13.17 -7.57 -2.71
CA ASP A 174 -14.28 -8.52 -2.73
C ASP A 174 -13.78 -9.97 -2.91
N ARG A 175 -12.80 -10.21 -3.79
CA ARG A 175 -12.15 -11.52 -3.91
C ARG A 175 -11.47 -11.94 -2.61
N ALA A 176 -10.78 -11.03 -1.93
CA ALA A 176 -10.13 -11.29 -0.65
C ALA A 176 -11.16 -11.63 0.45
N LEU A 177 -12.24 -10.87 0.55
CA LEU A 177 -13.36 -11.12 1.46
C LEU A 177 -14.00 -12.49 1.20
N ASN A 178 -14.28 -12.82 -0.07
CA ASN A 178 -14.84 -14.11 -0.45
C ASN A 178 -13.93 -15.30 -0.09
N GLN A 179 -12.60 -15.11 -0.17
CA GLN A 179 -11.63 -16.12 0.27
C GLN A 179 -11.60 -16.24 1.80
N TYR A 180 -11.57 -15.11 2.50
CA TYR A 180 -11.62 -15.04 3.96
C TYR A 180 -12.88 -15.74 4.49
N ASP A 181 -14.07 -15.42 3.97
CA ASP A 181 -15.34 -16.00 4.41
C ASP A 181 -15.39 -17.52 4.26
N LYS A 182 -14.79 -18.05 3.18
CA LYS A 182 -14.73 -19.51 2.97
C LYS A 182 -13.84 -20.21 4.00
N LEU A 183 -12.74 -19.57 4.40
CA LEU A 183 -11.85 -20.09 5.43
C LEU A 183 -12.46 -19.93 6.83
N ARG A 184 -13.04 -18.77 7.12
CA ARG A 184 -13.69 -18.43 8.39
C ARG A 184 -14.85 -19.37 8.70
N LYS A 185 -15.73 -19.65 7.72
CA LYS A 185 -16.86 -20.60 7.86
C LYS A 185 -16.43 -22.04 8.16
N ARG A 186 -15.20 -22.41 7.81
CA ARG A 186 -14.63 -23.75 8.07
C ARG A 186 -13.72 -23.79 9.28
N GLU A 187 -13.57 -22.65 9.98
CA GLU A 187 -12.60 -22.44 11.05
C GLU A 187 -11.18 -22.91 10.69
N ALA A 188 -10.81 -22.80 9.41
CA ALA A 188 -9.55 -23.33 8.91
C ALA A 188 -8.38 -22.41 9.27
N PHE A 189 -7.25 -23.01 9.68
CA PHE A 189 -5.98 -22.34 9.99
C PHE A 189 -6.00 -21.33 11.16
N LEU A 190 -7.07 -21.32 11.98
CA LEU A 190 -7.20 -20.40 13.11
C LEU A 190 -6.36 -20.80 14.34
N ASP A 191 -5.98 -22.08 14.47
CA ASP A 191 -5.22 -22.57 15.61
C ASP A 191 -3.87 -21.88 15.79
N GLN A 192 -3.27 -21.39 14.71
CA GLN A 192 -2.01 -20.65 14.78
C GLN A 192 -2.21 -19.21 15.26
N PHE A 193 -3.36 -18.60 14.95
CA PHE A 193 -3.72 -17.27 15.42
C PHE A 193 -4.04 -17.31 16.92
N ARG A 194 -4.82 -18.29 17.38
CA ARG A 194 -5.22 -18.46 18.79
C ARG A 194 -4.05 -18.64 19.78
N LYS A 195 -2.84 -18.95 19.29
CA LYS A 195 -1.63 -19.05 20.13
C LYS A 195 -1.11 -17.68 20.57
N GLU A 196 -1.41 -16.63 19.80
CA GLU A 196 -0.95 -15.27 20.02
C GLU A 196 -1.94 -14.50 20.90
N ASP A 197 -1.43 -13.60 21.74
CA ASP A 197 -2.19 -12.94 22.81
C ASP A 197 -3.47 -12.25 22.31
N MET A 198 -3.40 -11.60 21.15
CA MET A 198 -4.51 -10.88 20.51
C MET A 198 -5.73 -11.78 20.19
N PHE A 199 -5.53 -13.08 19.96
CA PHE A 199 -6.57 -14.00 19.50
C PHE A 199 -6.85 -15.15 20.47
N LYS A 200 -6.31 -15.08 21.70
CA LYS A 200 -6.49 -16.12 22.72
C LYS A 200 -7.94 -16.24 23.18
N GLU A 201 -8.61 -15.11 23.39
CA GLU A 201 -9.95 -15.06 23.98
C GLU A 201 -11.06 -15.04 22.93
N ASN A 202 -10.92 -14.19 21.91
CA ASN A 202 -11.88 -14.03 20.83
C ASN A 202 -11.17 -13.81 19.48
N LEU A 203 -11.96 -13.78 18.39
CA LEU A 203 -11.48 -13.51 17.04
C LEU A 203 -12.13 -12.23 16.48
N ASP A 204 -12.62 -11.38 17.38
CA ASP A 204 -13.43 -10.19 17.05
C ASP A 204 -12.63 -9.21 16.19
N GLU A 205 -11.31 -9.14 16.39
CA GLU A 205 -10.41 -8.32 15.58
C GLU A 205 -10.43 -8.71 14.08
N LEU A 206 -10.52 -10.00 13.76
CA LEU A 206 -10.63 -10.45 12.37
C LEU A 206 -12.00 -10.11 11.77
N ASP A 207 -13.05 -10.20 12.59
CA ASP A 207 -14.41 -9.93 12.15
C ASP A 207 -14.63 -8.42 11.96
N SER A 208 -14.08 -7.58 12.85
CA SER A 208 -14.05 -6.12 12.69
C SER A 208 -13.23 -5.70 11.46
N SER A 209 -12.04 -6.28 11.27
CA SER A 209 -11.22 -6.03 10.08
C SER A 209 -11.97 -6.38 8.78
N ARG A 210 -12.75 -7.46 8.79
CA ARG A 210 -13.59 -7.86 7.65
C ARG A 210 -14.70 -6.84 7.38
N GLU A 211 -15.35 -6.33 8.41
CA GLU A 211 -16.38 -5.29 8.29
C GLU A 211 -15.82 -4.01 7.68
N VAL A 212 -14.67 -3.53 8.16
CA VAL A 212 -14.00 -2.33 7.61
C VAL A 212 -13.69 -2.48 6.11
N VAL A 213 -13.25 -3.66 5.68
CA VAL A 213 -12.97 -3.91 4.25
C VAL A 213 -14.28 -4.03 3.45
N GLN A 214 -15.36 -4.53 4.04
CA GLN A 214 -16.67 -4.55 3.41
C GLN A 214 -17.20 -3.12 3.20
N ASP A 215 -17.13 -2.28 4.22
CA ASP A 215 -17.54 -0.87 4.14
C ASP A 215 -16.76 -0.14 3.04
N LEU A 216 -15.45 -0.40 2.93
CA LEU A 216 -14.62 0.13 1.86
C LEU A 216 -15.10 -0.32 0.47
N VAL A 217 -15.46 -1.60 0.29
CA VAL A 217 -16.01 -2.11 -0.97
C VAL A 217 -17.33 -1.42 -1.31
N ASP A 218 -18.21 -1.28 -0.32
CA ASP A 218 -19.52 -0.66 -0.48
C ASP A 218 -19.38 0.83 -0.83
N GLU A 219 -18.43 1.55 -0.23
CA GLU A 219 -18.09 2.93 -0.58
C GLU A 219 -17.58 3.04 -2.02
N TYR A 220 -16.69 2.14 -2.47
CA TYR A 220 -16.24 2.11 -3.86
C TYR A 220 -17.38 1.87 -4.85
N ILE A 221 -18.37 1.05 -4.50
CA ILE A 221 -19.56 0.82 -5.31
C ILE A 221 -20.44 2.09 -5.31
N ALA A 222 -20.68 2.69 -4.14
CA ALA A 222 -21.42 3.94 -4.02
C ALA A 222 -20.78 5.07 -4.83
N ALA A 223 -19.45 5.15 -4.87
CA ALA A 223 -18.70 6.14 -5.65
C ALA A 223 -18.93 6.06 -7.17
N THR A 224 -19.47 4.94 -7.69
CA THR A 224 -19.88 4.82 -9.10
C THR A 224 -21.24 5.46 -9.40
N GLN A 225 -22.03 5.76 -8.37
CA GLN A 225 -23.39 6.26 -8.48
C GLN A 225 -23.43 7.80 -8.44
N GLU A 226 -24.47 8.40 -9.03
CA GLU A 226 -24.61 9.86 -9.07
C GLU A 226 -24.91 10.49 -7.70
N ASN A 227 -25.50 9.71 -6.79
CA ASN A 227 -25.90 10.12 -5.44
C ASN A 227 -24.78 9.99 -4.39
N TYR A 228 -23.54 9.68 -4.79
CA TYR A 228 -22.42 9.49 -3.86
C TYR A 228 -22.23 10.69 -2.90
N CYS A 229 -22.35 11.92 -3.39
CA CYS A 229 -22.21 13.13 -2.55
C CYS A 229 -23.25 13.25 -1.41
N THR A 230 -24.33 12.46 -1.45
CA THR A 230 -25.39 12.43 -0.43
C THR A 230 -25.48 11.07 0.28
N TRP A 231 -24.56 10.14 -0.01
CA TRP A 231 -24.65 8.75 0.42
C TRP A 231 -24.46 8.57 1.94
N GLU A 232 -23.54 9.30 2.57
CA GLU A 232 -23.30 9.23 4.03
C GLU A 232 -24.44 9.83 4.88
N GLN A 233 -25.41 10.53 4.26
CA GLN A 233 -26.49 11.22 4.96
C GLN A 233 -27.81 10.42 5.00
N ALA A 234 -27.83 9.20 4.43
CA ALA A 234 -28.99 8.31 4.35
C ALA A 234 -28.84 7.12 5.29
#